data_AF-A0A838YII5-F1
#
_entry.id   AF-A0A838YII5-F1
#
_cell.length_a   1.000
_cell.length_b   1.000
_cell.length_c   1.000
_cell.angle_alpha   90.00
_cell.angle_beta   90.00
_cell.angle_gamma   90.00
#
_symmetry.space_group_name_H-M   'P 1'
#
loop_
_entity.id
_entity.type
_entity.pdbx_description
1 polymer ?
#
loop_
_entity_poly.entity_id
_entity_poly.type
_entity_poly.pdbx_seq_one_letter_code
_entity_poly.pdbx_strand_id
1 'polypeptide(L)'
;MKNYHVIVLVLVIVFGGILLFLSFKDSETLNAEITVKKKAEFGQATADSIKNSIDHISREVNWATPTLEGVPEKPLPLTRSIPIWVKNNEEIDLLDPSSPQIRPPLDNGWAFKYGASVGRDDLLTLDEDNDGFTTLEEFEGGQTNPSDADSHPPYASKMTLSEIKEDTYSLIFRTGDNPDGEFGVREEATRYEADPARVPPRRKSHFLKMNTEFGTHPGHEDRYSIKSFEKKTKPGGAGGIPTPAHILTIADKKGEEFQLEYKSPKIWPTFYAVIDFQLPGNESTIGPLKVGESFELDLEPGVKYEVVNLEGTLENGVKLRKTGPDGASTSDISISAGKKNG
;
A
#
# COMPACT_ATOMS: atom_id res chain seq x y z
N MET A 1 -57.86 39.12 47.80
CA MET A 1 -57.03 39.10 46.57
C MET A 1 -57.96 38.97 45.37
N LYS A 2 -58.46 40.10 44.85
CA LYS A 2 -59.33 40.16 43.67
C LYS A 2 -58.64 41.11 42.69
N ASN A 3 -58.60 40.77 41.40
CA ASN A 3 -58.08 41.56 40.26
C ASN A 3 -56.77 41.07 39.59
N TYR A 4 -56.17 39.96 40.02
CA TYR A 4 -55.01 39.37 39.31
C TYR A 4 -55.32 39.01 37.84
N HIS A 5 -56.55 38.55 37.55
CA HIS A 5 -56.99 38.23 36.19
C HIS A 5 -57.02 39.47 35.28
N VAL A 6 -57.33 40.66 35.81
CA VAL A 6 -57.31 41.91 35.04
C VAL A 6 -55.87 42.33 34.73
N ILE A 7 -54.95 42.19 35.69
CA ILE A 7 -53.54 42.52 35.50
C ILE A 7 -52.89 41.60 34.46
N VAL A 8 -53.17 40.30 34.52
CA VAL A 8 -52.66 39.33 33.54
C VAL A 8 -53.23 39.60 32.14
N LEU A 9 -54.52 39.93 32.02
CA LEU A 9 -55.13 40.26 30.72
C LEU A 9 -54.48 41.49 30.08
N VAL A 10 -54.23 42.54 30.87
CA VAL A 10 -53.55 43.76 30.38
C VAL A 10 -52.12 43.44 29.93
N LEU A 11 -51.39 42.62 30.69
CA LEU A 11 -50.05 42.19 30.31
C LEU A 11 -50.02 41.40 28.99
N VAL A 12 -50.97 40.49 28.78
CA VAL A 12 -51.05 39.71 27.53
C VAL A 12 -51.37 40.61 26.33
N ILE A 13 -52.26 41.59 26.48
CA ILE A 13 -52.59 42.53 25.39
C ILE A 13 -51.40 43.42 25.06
N VAL A 14 -50.69 43.93 26.08
CA VAL A 14 -49.50 44.77 25.86
C VAL A 14 -48.40 43.95 25.20
N PHE A 15 -48.14 42.73 25.67
CA PHE A 15 -47.11 41.86 25.11
C PHE A 15 -47.44 41.43 23.67
N GLY A 16 -48.71 41.12 23.40
CA GLY A 16 -49.21 40.84 22.05
C GLY A 16 -49.05 42.03 21.11
N GLY A 17 -49.36 43.25 21.57
CA GLY A 17 -49.15 44.48 20.81
C GLY A 17 -47.68 44.76 20.50
N ILE A 18 -46.78 44.47 21.44
CA ILE A 18 -45.33 44.61 21.25
C ILE A 18 -44.83 43.60 20.20
N LEU A 19 -45.23 42.32 20.31
CA LEU A 19 -44.83 41.30 19.34
C LEU A 19 -45.36 41.62 17.92
N LEU A 20 -46.57 42.14 17.82
CA LEU A 20 -47.17 42.54 16.55
C LEU A 20 -46.47 43.77 15.96
N PHE A 21 -46.08 44.75 16.78
CA PHE A 21 -45.27 45.89 16.36
C PHE A 21 -43.86 45.48 15.91
N LEU A 22 -43.20 44.56 16.63
CA LEU A 22 -41.90 44.03 16.24
C LEU A 22 -41.98 43.25 14.91
N SER A 23 -43.06 42.51 14.69
CA SER A 23 -43.29 41.79 13.43
C SER A 23 -43.45 42.71 12.21
N PHE A 24 -43.93 43.95 12.41
CA PHE A 24 -43.98 44.97 11.34
C PHE A 24 -42.68 45.75 11.17
N LYS A 25 -41.78 45.73 12.17
CA LYS A 25 -40.54 46.50 12.14
C LYS A 25 -39.42 45.77 11.38
N ASP A 26 -39.45 44.43 11.38
CA ASP A 26 -38.46 43.57 10.72
C ASP A 26 -38.94 43.00 9.38
N SER A 27 -40.01 43.53 8.79
CA SER A 27 -40.23 43.29 7.35
C SER A 27 -39.15 44.05 6.59
N GLU A 28 -38.05 43.37 6.30
CA GLU A 28 -37.02 43.85 5.37
C GLU A 28 -37.71 44.17 4.04
N THR A 29 -38.11 45.42 3.87
CA THR A 29 -38.37 45.98 2.56
C THR A 29 -37.03 45.95 1.85
N LEU A 30 -36.85 45.02 0.92
CA LEU A 30 -35.82 45.12 -0.12
C LEU A 30 -35.82 46.57 -0.59
N ASN A 31 -34.74 47.30 -0.31
CA ASN A 31 -34.56 48.67 -0.77
C ASN A 31 -34.58 48.68 -2.30
N ALA A 32 -35.75 48.86 -2.89
CA ALA A 32 -35.96 48.97 -4.32
C ALA A 32 -35.71 50.40 -4.84
N GLU A 33 -35.14 51.29 -4.02
CA GLU A 33 -34.58 52.54 -4.51
C GLU A 33 -33.23 52.30 -5.18
N ILE A 34 -33.28 51.64 -6.34
CA ILE A 34 -32.26 51.88 -7.36
C ILE A 34 -32.52 53.30 -7.85
N THR A 35 -31.80 54.27 -7.29
CA THR A 35 -31.72 55.61 -7.86
C THR A 35 -31.01 55.50 -9.20
N VAL A 36 -31.76 55.17 -10.27
CA VAL A 36 -31.24 55.20 -11.63
C VAL A 36 -30.94 56.66 -11.92
N LYS A 37 -29.66 57.04 -11.87
CA LYS A 37 -29.21 58.33 -12.39
C LYS A 37 -29.79 58.47 -13.80
N LYS A 38 -30.65 59.47 -13.97
CA LYS A 38 -31.27 59.86 -15.24
C LYS A 38 -30.23 59.72 -16.36
N LYS A 39 -30.54 58.90 -17.38
CA LYS A 39 -29.74 58.59 -18.57
C LYS A 39 -28.53 59.51 -18.70
N ALA A 40 -27.33 59.01 -18.43
CA ALA A 40 -26.14 59.70 -18.91
C ALA A 40 -26.29 59.82 -20.43
N GLU A 41 -26.41 61.04 -20.95
CA GLU A 41 -26.29 61.27 -22.39
C GLU A 41 -24.83 60.99 -22.75
N PHE A 42 -24.55 59.81 -23.29
CA PHE A 42 -23.20 59.39 -23.69
C PHE A 42 -22.69 60.11 -24.96
N GLY A 43 -23.30 61.24 -25.33
CA GLY A 43 -22.99 62.00 -26.54
C GLY A 43 -23.33 61.24 -27.83
N GLN A 44 -22.99 61.85 -28.97
CA GLN A 44 -22.97 61.14 -30.27
C GLN A 44 -21.73 60.27 -30.36
N ALA A 45 -21.84 59.10 -31.00
CA ALA A 45 -20.72 58.20 -31.23
C ALA A 45 -19.69 58.88 -32.15
N THR A 46 -18.64 59.43 -31.57
CA THR A 46 -17.47 59.93 -32.30
C THR A 46 -16.60 58.75 -32.75
N ALA A 47 -15.80 58.94 -33.81
CA ALA A 47 -14.89 57.90 -34.29
C ALA A 47 -13.97 57.36 -33.17
N ASP A 48 -13.52 58.25 -32.27
CA ASP A 48 -12.70 57.87 -31.11
C ASP A 48 -13.48 57.06 -30.07
N SER A 49 -14.76 57.39 -29.82
CA SER A 49 -15.61 56.60 -28.91
C SER A 49 -15.89 55.19 -29.45
N ILE A 50 -16.04 55.06 -30.77
CA ILE A 50 -16.22 53.77 -31.45
C ILE A 50 -14.94 52.96 -31.34
N LYS A 51 -13.77 53.58 -31.60
CA LYS A 51 -12.47 52.91 -31.48
C LYS A 51 -12.19 52.46 -30.04
N ASN A 52 -12.41 53.32 -29.06
CA ASN A 52 -12.26 52.97 -27.64
C ASN A 52 -13.22 51.86 -27.20
N SER A 53 -14.45 51.85 -27.73
CA SER A 53 -15.41 50.77 -27.45
C SER A 53 -14.98 49.45 -28.07
N ILE A 54 -14.48 49.48 -29.32
CA ILE A 54 -13.92 48.30 -29.99
C ILE A 54 -12.72 47.76 -29.20
N ASP A 55 -11.78 48.64 -28.81
CA ASP A 55 -10.62 48.24 -28.00
C ASP A 55 -11.03 47.68 -26.64
N HIS A 56 -12.06 48.25 -26.00
CA HIS A 56 -12.55 47.79 -24.69
C HIS A 56 -13.31 46.46 -24.74
N ILE A 57 -14.04 46.19 -25.83
CA ILE A 57 -14.78 44.94 -26.04
C ILE A 57 -13.83 43.83 -26.54
N SER A 58 -12.80 44.21 -27.32
CA SER A 58 -11.85 43.26 -27.92
C SER A 58 -10.72 42.86 -26.97
N ARG A 59 -10.58 43.53 -25.82
CA ARG A 59 -9.57 43.16 -24.83
C ARG A 59 -9.93 41.82 -24.19
N GLU A 60 -8.98 40.90 -24.12
CA GLU A 60 -9.09 39.75 -23.22
C GLU A 60 -9.08 40.26 -21.78
N VAL A 61 -10.23 40.15 -21.10
CA VAL A 61 -10.33 40.42 -19.67
C VAL A 61 -10.07 39.11 -18.93
N ASN A 62 -8.90 39.00 -18.31
CA ASN A 62 -8.62 37.94 -17.35
C ASN A 62 -9.31 38.30 -16.03
N TRP A 63 -10.38 37.58 -15.71
CA TRP A 63 -11.09 37.72 -14.44
C TRP A 63 -10.28 37.06 -13.34
N ALA A 64 -9.58 37.85 -12.53
CA ALA A 64 -8.92 37.37 -11.32
C ALA A 64 -9.92 37.32 -10.15
N THR A 65 -9.80 36.31 -9.30
CA THR A 65 -10.58 36.22 -8.06
C THR A 65 -10.14 37.35 -7.13
N PRO A 66 -11.06 38.22 -6.65
CA PRO A 66 -10.69 39.25 -5.71
C PRO A 66 -10.28 38.61 -4.38
N THR A 67 -9.06 38.88 -3.93
CA THR A 67 -8.56 38.46 -2.61
C THR A 67 -8.92 39.53 -1.57
N LEU A 68 -9.43 39.09 -0.41
CA LEU A 68 -9.74 39.95 0.73
C LEU A 68 -8.82 39.56 1.89
N GLU A 69 -8.32 40.55 2.62
CA GLU A 69 -7.47 40.32 3.79
C GLU A 69 -8.24 39.53 4.86
N GLY A 70 -7.69 38.37 5.27
CA GLY A 70 -8.33 37.47 6.24
C GLY A 70 -9.34 36.48 5.66
N VAL A 71 -9.61 36.51 4.34
CA VAL A 71 -10.44 35.52 3.65
C VAL A 71 -9.54 34.58 2.86
N PRO A 72 -9.62 33.25 3.04
CA PRO A 72 -8.88 32.29 2.23
C PRO A 72 -9.12 32.54 0.74
N GLU A 73 -8.05 32.61 -0.05
CA GLU A 73 -8.14 32.77 -1.50
C GLU A 73 -8.83 31.55 -2.10
N LYS A 74 -10.01 31.76 -2.70
CA LYS A 74 -10.74 30.67 -3.35
C LYS A 74 -10.01 30.26 -4.63
N PRO A 75 -9.75 28.96 -4.84
CA PRO A 75 -9.02 28.48 -6.02
C PRO A 75 -9.80 28.70 -7.33
N LEU A 76 -11.11 28.92 -7.27
CA LEU A 76 -11.99 29.13 -8.43
C LEU A 76 -12.61 30.53 -8.45
N PRO A 77 -12.81 31.12 -9.66
CA PRO A 77 -13.41 32.43 -9.81
C PRO A 77 -14.89 32.43 -9.41
N LEU A 78 -15.36 33.56 -8.84
CA LEU A 78 -16.74 33.77 -8.36
C LEU A 78 -17.83 33.61 -9.45
N THR A 79 -17.44 33.46 -10.71
CA THR A 79 -18.35 33.25 -11.84
C THR A 79 -18.69 31.78 -12.10
N ARG A 80 -18.10 30.84 -11.33
CA ARG A 80 -18.38 29.41 -11.42
C ARG A 80 -19.05 28.91 -10.16
N SER A 81 -20.09 28.10 -10.32
CA SER A 81 -20.73 27.40 -9.21
C SER A 81 -19.75 26.41 -8.59
N ILE A 82 -19.66 26.41 -7.27
CA ILE A 82 -18.85 25.49 -6.46
C ILE A 82 -19.79 24.55 -5.71
N PRO A 83 -19.53 23.23 -5.72
CA PRO A 83 -20.31 22.29 -4.95
C PRO A 83 -19.98 22.44 -3.46
N ILE A 84 -20.99 22.82 -2.68
CA ILE A 84 -20.87 23.00 -1.21
C ILE A 84 -21.62 21.86 -0.52
N TRP A 85 -20.96 21.25 0.46
CA TRP A 85 -21.57 20.32 1.40
C TRP A 85 -21.80 21.01 2.73
N VAL A 86 -23.00 20.87 3.30
CA VAL A 86 -23.33 21.50 4.60
C VAL A 86 -23.43 20.41 5.66
N LYS A 87 -22.58 20.50 6.69
CA LYS A 87 -22.60 19.60 7.85
C LYS A 87 -22.52 20.44 9.13
N ASN A 88 -23.47 20.27 10.06
CA ASN A 88 -23.47 21.01 11.34
C ASN A 88 -23.36 22.54 11.21
N ASN A 89 -24.06 23.15 10.24
CA ASN A 89 -23.97 24.59 9.93
C ASN A 89 -22.59 25.07 9.42
N GLU A 90 -21.69 24.15 9.09
CA GLU A 90 -20.42 24.42 8.43
C GLU A 90 -20.55 24.13 6.92
N GLU A 91 -20.10 25.08 6.10
CA GLU A 91 -20.04 24.96 4.65
C GLU A 91 -18.65 24.44 4.24
N ILE A 92 -18.63 23.26 3.63
CA ILE A 92 -17.42 22.60 3.16
C ILE A 92 -17.43 22.67 1.63
N ASP A 93 -16.43 23.33 1.05
CA ASP A 93 -16.22 23.33 -0.41
C ASP A 93 -15.57 22.00 -0.81
N LEU A 94 -16.23 21.22 -1.67
CA LEU A 94 -15.70 19.91 -2.07
C LEU A 94 -14.46 20.02 -2.96
N LEU A 95 -14.25 21.17 -3.61
CA LEU A 95 -13.14 21.38 -4.55
C LEU A 95 -11.95 22.08 -3.92
N ASP A 96 -12.06 22.55 -2.67
CA ASP A 96 -10.95 23.15 -1.94
C ASP A 96 -10.18 22.09 -1.14
N PRO A 97 -8.90 21.83 -1.47
CA PRO A 97 -8.07 20.88 -0.72
C PRO A 97 -7.85 21.27 0.74
N SER A 98 -8.04 22.55 1.08
CA SER A 98 -7.91 23.06 2.46
C SER A 98 -9.17 22.82 3.29
N SER A 99 -10.28 22.43 2.66
CA SER A 99 -11.54 22.18 3.34
C SER A 99 -11.51 20.86 4.12
N PRO A 100 -12.25 20.74 5.24
CA PRO A 100 -12.32 19.51 6.01
C PRO A 100 -12.80 18.32 5.18
N GLN A 101 -12.10 17.19 5.27
CA GLN A 101 -12.54 15.93 4.65
C GLN A 101 -13.85 15.46 5.29
N ILE A 102 -14.86 15.16 4.47
CA ILE A 102 -16.18 14.73 4.96
C ILE A 102 -16.11 13.30 5.51
N ARG A 103 -15.32 12.44 4.84
CA ARG A 103 -15.05 11.05 5.18
C ARG A 103 -13.55 10.77 5.17
N PRO A 104 -12.79 11.19 6.21
CA PRO A 104 -11.36 10.88 6.27
C PRO A 104 -11.10 9.37 6.13
N PRO A 105 -10.07 8.94 5.38
CA PRO A 105 -9.02 9.75 4.76
C PRO A 105 -9.33 10.27 3.34
N LEU A 106 -10.56 10.08 2.84
CA LEU A 106 -10.94 10.35 1.45
C LEU A 106 -10.86 11.85 1.09
N ASP A 107 -10.28 12.14 -0.08
CA ASP A 107 -10.30 13.48 -0.65
C ASP A 107 -11.68 13.83 -1.22
N ASN A 108 -12.22 14.99 -0.83
CA ASN A 108 -13.54 15.43 -1.25
C ASN A 108 -13.60 15.69 -2.77
N GLY A 109 -12.51 16.20 -3.35
CA GLY A 109 -12.42 16.51 -4.78
C GLY A 109 -12.38 15.24 -5.63
N TRP A 110 -11.61 14.24 -5.21
CA TRP A 110 -11.58 12.90 -5.80
C TRP A 110 -12.97 12.26 -5.75
N ALA A 111 -13.62 12.27 -4.59
CA ALA A 111 -14.94 11.67 -4.42
C ALA A 111 -15.98 12.37 -5.32
N PHE A 112 -15.95 13.70 -5.39
CA PHE A 112 -16.81 14.47 -6.27
C PHE A 112 -16.55 14.16 -7.76
N LYS A 113 -15.28 14.04 -8.16
CA LYS A 113 -14.90 13.75 -9.55
C LYS A 113 -15.46 12.41 -10.03
N TYR A 114 -15.41 11.38 -9.19
CA TYR A 114 -15.87 10.03 -9.53
C TYR A 114 -17.31 9.74 -9.07
N GLY A 115 -18.05 10.75 -8.60
CA GLY A 115 -19.44 10.58 -8.19
C GLY A 115 -19.66 9.81 -6.88
N ALA A 116 -18.58 9.51 -6.16
CA ALA A 116 -18.61 8.82 -4.88
C ALA A 116 -19.35 9.66 -3.82
N SER A 117 -20.44 9.11 -3.28
CA SER A 117 -21.32 9.85 -2.38
C SER A 117 -20.72 9.98 -0.97
N VAL A 118 -20.02 11.09 -0.72
CA VAL A 118 -19.40 11.44 0.59
C VAL A 118 -20.37 11.43 1.78
N GLY A 119 -21.68 11.53 1.53
CA GLY A 119 -22.70 11.46 2.56
C GLY A 119 -22.90 10.06 3.16
N ARG A 120 -22.53 9.00 2.44
CA ARG A 120 -22.75 7.61 2.87
C ARG A 120 -21.82 7.19 4.00
N ASP A 121 -22.36 6.46 4.98
CA ASP A 121 -21.59 5.93 6.10
C ASP A 121 -20.71 4.74 5.69
N ASP A 122 -21.16 3.95 4.73
CA ASP A 122 -20.51 2.75 4.22
C ASP A 122 -19.54 3.02 3.05
N LEU A 123 -19.35 4.30 2.67
CA LEU A 123 -18.59 4.70 1.48
C LEU A 123 -17.22 4.04 1.40
N LEU A 124 -16.45 4.06 2.50
CA LEU A 124 -15.07 3.56 2.49
C LEU A 124 -14.97 2.05 2.25
N THR A 125 -16.02 1.31 2.58
CA THR A 125 -16.10 -0.15 2.42
C THR A 125 -16.95 -0.57 1.22
N LEU A 126 -17.48 0.39 0.47
CA LEU A 126 -18.33 0.13 -0.68
C LEU A 126 -17.46 -0.23 -1.88
N ASP A 127 -17.86 -1.30 -2.54
CA ASP A 127 -17.39 -1.73 -3.86
C ASP A 127 -18.59 -1.54 -4.80
N GLU A 128 -18.56 -0.48 -5.62
CA GLU A 128 -19.72 -0.03 -6.41
C GLU A 128 -19.83 -0.78 -7.75
N ASP A 129 -18.70 -1.13 -8.36
CA ASP A 129 -18.63 -1.86 -9.62
C ASP A 129 -18.45 -3.39 -9.45
N ASN A 130 -18.22 -3.86 -8.22
CA ASN A 130 -18.03 -5.27 -7.85
C ASN A 130 -16.76 -5.88 -8.44
N ASP A 131 -15.70 -5.09 -8.60
CA ASP A 131 -14.39 -5.55 -9.06
C ASP A 131 -13.55 -6.19 -7.93
N GLY A 132 -14.03 -6.10 -6.67
CA GLY A 132 -13.38 -6.62 -5.47
C GLY A 132 -12.52 -5.60 -4.73
N PHE A 133 -12.49 -4.33 -5.17
CA PHE A 133 -11.82 -3.22 -4.52
C PHE A 133 -12.84 -2.28 -3.87
N THR A 134 -12.54 -1.88 -2.64
CA THR A 134 -13.33 -0.89 -1.93
C THR A 134 -12.92 0.52 -2.35
N THR A 135 -13.82 1.48 -2.24
CA THR A 135 -13.56 2.91 -2.53
C THR A 135 -12.30 3.43 -1.81
N LEU A 136 -12.02 2.94 -0.58
CA LEU A 136 -10.81 3.29 0.14
C LEU A 136 -9.54 2.75 -0.54
N GLU A 137 -9.55 1.48 -0.96
CA GLU A 137 -8.42 0.84 -1.62
C GLU A 137 -8.13 1.46 -2.99
N GLU A 138 -9.15 1.91 -3.70
CA GLU A 138 -9.01 2.64 -4.95
C GLU A 138 -8.44 4.03 -4.78
N PHE A 139 -8.87 4.73 -3.73
CA PHE A 139 -8.32 6.03 -3.37
C PHE A 139 -6.84 5.92 -3.01
N GLU A 140 -6.47 4.96 -2.15
CA GLU A 140 -5.09 4.75 -1.69
C GLU A 140 -4.19 4.10 -2.76
N GLY A 141 -4.77 3.26 -3.62
CA GLY A 141 -4.07 2.42 -4.60
C GLY A 141 -3.75 3.09 -5.93
N GLY A 142 -4.13 4.36 -6.12
CA GLY A 142 -3.85 5.09 -7.36
C GLY A 142 -4.90 6.13 -7.76
N GLN A 143 -5.90 6.40 -6.90
CA GLN A 143 -7.00 7.30 -7.19
C GLN A 143 -7.78 6.89 -8.45
N THR A 144 -8.08 5.59 -8.52
CA THR A 144 -8.84 4.95 -9.60
C THR A 144 -10.32 5.32 -9.54
N ASN A 145 -11.17 4.71 -10.37
CA ASN A 145 -12.55 5.13 -10.56
C ASN A 145 -13.50 4.06 -9.98
N PRO A 146 -14.14 4.31 -8.83
CA PRO A 146 -15.00 3.32 -8.14
C PRO A 146 -16.22 2.83 -8.89
N SER A 147 -16.59 3.50 -9.98
CA SER A 147 -17.74 3.12 -10.78
C SER A 147 -17.36 2.41 -12.09
N ASP A 148 -16.07 2.13 -12.32
CA ASP A 148 -15.54 1.55 -13.55
C ASP A 148 -14.62 0.38 -13.26
N ALA A 149 -15.14 -0.84 -13.47
CA ALA A 149 -14.46 -2.09 -13.13
C ALA A 149 -13.15 -2.33 -13.89
N ASP A 150 -12.91 -1.63 -15.02
CA ASP A 150 -11.63 -1.70 -15.73
C ASP A 150 -10.57 -0.76 -15.12
N SER A 151 -10.99 0.18 -14.27
CA SER A 151 -10.17 1.18 -13.62
C SER A 151 -9.97 0.82 -12.15
N HIS A 152 -9.09 -0.15 -11.90
CA HIS A 152 -8.82 -0.67 -10.56
C HIS A 152 -7.33 -0.56 -10.18
N PRO A 153 -6.99 -0.59 -8.87
CA PRO A 153 -5.60 -0.66 -8.41
C PRO A 153 -4.92 -1.95 -8.89
N PRO A 154 -3.58 -2.01 -8.92
CA PRO A 154 -2.87 -3.24 -9.29
C PRO A 154 -3.27 -4.40 -8.37
N TYR A 155 -3.61 -5.58 -8.93
CA TYR A 155 -3.98 -6.77 -8.14
C TYR A 155 -2.95 -7.18 -7.07
N ALA A 156 -1.69 -6.76 -7.22
CA ALA A 156 -0.66 -6.96 -6.21
C ALA A 156 -0.99 -6.31 -4.85
N SER A 157 -1.86 -5.29 -4.78
CA SER A 157 -2.32 -4.70 -3.52
C SER A 157 -3.20 -5.65 -2.70
N LYS A 158 -3.83 -6.65 -3.33
CA LYS A 158 -4.63 -7.70 -2.69
C LYS A 158 -3.79 -8.91 -2.25
N MET A 159 -2.48 -8.89 -2.50
CA MET A 159 -1.57 -9.93 -2.03
C MET A 159 -1.09 -9.63 -0.63
N THR A 160 -1.14 -10.63 0.24
CA THR A 160 -0.63 -10.54 1.62
C THR A 160 0.29 -11.70 1.92
N LEU A 161 1.37 -11.44 2.65
CA LEU A 161 2.26 -12.51 3.08
C LEU A 161 1.60 -13.27 4.23
N SER A 162 1.22 -14.53 3.99
CA SER A 162 0.49 -15.35 4.97
C SER A 162 1.44 -16.06 5.92
N GLU A 163 2.46 -16.71 5.36
CA GLU A 163 3.41 -17.54 6.10
C GLU A 163 4.79 -17.48 5.44
N ILE A 164 5.83 -17.57 6.25
CA ILE A 164 7.18 -17.89 5.79
C ILE A 164 7.52 -19.27 6.30
N LYS A 165 7.82 -20.18 5.37
CA LYS A 165 8.26 -21.54 5.68
C LYS A 165 9.77 -21.60 5.59
N GLU A 166 10.41 -22.28 6.54
CA GLU A 166 11.86 -22.40 6.61
C GLU A 166 12.28 -23.86 6.43
N ASP A 167 13.03 -24.13 5.37
CA ASP A 167 13.76 -25.40 5.23
C ASP A 167 15.23 -25.19 5.56
N THR A 168 15.76 -26.00 6.46
CA THR A 168 17.16 -25.93 6.89
C THR A 168 17.94 -27.09 6.31
N TYR A 169 19.01 -26.77 5.56
CA TYR A 169 19.96 -27.74 5.04
C TYR A 169 21.27 -27.64 5.82
N SER A 170 21.84 -28.78 6.21
CA SER A 170 23.08 -28.82 6.98
C SER A 170 24.09 -29.81 6.44
N LEU A 171 25.37 -29.41 6.49
CA LEU A 171 26.53 -30.27 6.26
C LEU A 171 27.29 -30.47 7.56
N ILE A 172 27.56 -31.73 7.89
CA ILE A 172 28.24 -32.11 9.12
C ILE A 172 29.46 -32.97 8.79
N PHE A 173 30.64 -32.47 9.14
CA PHE A 173 31.87 -33.24 9.06
C PHE A 173 31.97 -34.21 10.25
N ARG A 174 31.95 -35.53 10.00
CA ARG A 174 31.86 -36.57 11.05
C ARG A 174 33.13 -37.39 11.24
N THR A 175 33.90 -37.60 10.18
CA THR A 175 35.07 -38.48 10.20
C THR A 175 36.14 -37.95 9.25
N GLY A 176 37.39 -37.86 9.68
CA GLY A 176 38.47 -37.40 8.79
C GLY A 176 39.87 -37.93 9.09
N ASP A 177 39.99 -38.90 10.01
CA ASP A 177 41.27 -39.54 10.37
C ASP A 177 41.17 -41.05 10.11
N ASN A 178 40.55 -41.42 8.98
CA ASN A 178 40.45 -42.82 8.57
C ASN A 178 41.77 -43.28 7.91
N PRO A 179 42.21 -44.53 8.17
CA PRO A 179 43.42 -45.09 7.55
C PRO A 179 43.40 -45.05 6.01
N ASP A 180 42.21 -45.17 5.44
CA ASP A 180 41.98 -45.23 3.99
C ASP A 180 41.92 -43.85 3.31
N GLY A 181 42.09 -42.77 4.07
CA GLY A 181 42.06 -41.38 3.56
C GLY A 181 40.66 -40.88 3.18
N GLU A 182 39.61 -41.51 3.70
CA GLU A 182 38.21 -41.14 3.44
C GLU A 182 37.66 -40.18 4.49
N PHE A 183 36.93 -39.17 4.02
CA PHE A 183 36.24 -38.17 4.82
C PHE A 183 34.74 -38.47 4.87
N GLY A 184 34.20 -38.59 6.08
CA GLY A 184 32.79 -38.78 6.36
C GLY A 184 32.07 -37.43 6.46
N VAL A 185 31.29 -37.07 5.45
CA VAL A 185 30.43 -35.88 5.43
C VAL A 185 28.97 -36.33 5.45
N ARG A 186 28.15 -35.75 6.34
CA ARG A 186 26.71 -36.02 6.39
C ARG A 186 25.93 -34.81 5.90
N GLU A 187 24.98 -35.08 5.01
CA GLU A 187 23.96 -34.14 4.55
C GLU A 187 22.67 -34.41 5.33
N GLU A 188 22.10 -33.38 5.95
CA GLU A 188 20.87 -33.49 6.74
C GLU A 188 19.98 -32.27 6.52
N ALA A 189 18.73 -32.51 6.12
CA ALA A 189 17.66 -31.52 6.13
C ALA A 189 16.84 -31.67 7.41
N THR A 190 16.78 -30.61 8.22
CA THR A 190 16.28 -30.69 9.61
C THR A 190 14.83 -30.24 9.78
N ARG A 191 14.27 -29.47 8.85
CA ARG A 191 12.90 -28.91 8.95
C ARG A 191 12.25 -28.86 7.57
N TYR A 192 11.00 -29.31 7.49
CA TYR A 192 10.17 -29.32 6.29
C TYR A 192 8.81 -28.74 6.65
N GLU A 193 8.52 -27.54 6.16
CA GLU A 193 7.20 -26.92 6.31
C GLU A 193 6.51 -26.68 4.96
N ALA A 194 7.24 -26.76 3.84
CA ALA A 194 6.71 -26.62 2.48
C ALA A 194 5.90 -27.86 2.01
N ASP A 195 4.72 -27.62 1.44
CA ASP A 195 3.80 -28.63 0.88
C ASP A 195 3.63 -28.39 -0.64
N PRO A 196 3.71 -29.41 -1.54
CA PRO A 196 4.12 -30.79 -1.28
C PRO A 196 5.52 -30.83 -0.69
N ALA A 197 5.74 -31.80 0.22
CA ALA A 197 7.07 -32.11 0.73
C ALA A 197 8.01 -32.39 -0.45
N ARG A 198 8.68 -31.34 -0.93
CA ARG A 198 9.67 -31.45 -2.00
C ARG A 198 10.77 -32.33 -1.42
N VAL A 199 11.13 -33.38 -2.13
CA VAL A 199 12.06 -34.42 -1.66
C VAL A 199 13.51 -34.00 -1.98
N PRO A 200 14.27 -33.49 -1.00
CA PRO A 200 15.72 -33.72 -0.90
C PRO A 200 15.98 -34.53 0.40
N PRO A 201 17.17 -35.08 0.61
CA PRO A 201 17.33 -36.47 1.01
C PRO A 201 17.14 -36.70 2.51
N ARG A 202 16.56 -37.88 2.80
CA ARG A 202 16.80 -38.58 4.06
C ARG A 202 18.30 -38.60 4.34
N ARG A 203 18.71 -37.98 5.46
CA ARG A 203 20.05 -38.05 6.09
C ARG A 203 21.01 -39.00 5.35
N LYS A 204 21.88 -38.47 4.49
CA LYS A 204 22.85 -39.30 3.75
C LYS A 204 24.25 -39.03 4.29
N SER A 205 24.99 -40.10 4.54
CA SER A 205 26.40 -40.00 4.91
C SER A 205 27.23 -40.42 3.71
N HIS A 206 28.17 -39.57 3.33
CA HIS A 206 29.12 -39.78 2.25
C HIS A 206 30.49 -40.06 2.85
N PHE A 207 31.18 -41.06 2.30
CA PHE A 207 32.56 -41.36 2.61
C PHE A 207 33.36 -41.12 1.34
N LEU A 208 34.16 -40.05 1.32
CA LEU A 208 34.70 -39.48 0.09
C LEU A 208 36.21 -39.27 0.21
N LYS A 209 36.91 -39.41 -0.91
CA LYS A 209 38.33 -39.08 -1.01
C LYS A 209 38.52 -37.62 -1.44
N MET A 210 39.75 -37.12 -1.32
CA MET A 210 40.08 -35.78 -1.79
C MET A 210 39.68 -35.57 -3.26
N ASN A 211 39.16 -34.38 -3.60
CA ASN A 211 38.67 -34.00 -4.92
C ASN A 211 37.52 -34.85 -5.49
N THR A 212 36.85 -35.66 -4.66
CA THR A 212 35.64 -36.38 -5.09
C THR A 212 34.43 -35.44 -4.98
N GLU A 213 33.64 -35.38 -6.04
CA GLU A 213 32.39 -34.62 -6.08
C GLU A 213 31.26 -35.38 -5.38
N PHE A 214 30.38 -34.65 -4.70
CA PHE A 214 29.25 -35.20 -3.99
C PHE A 214 28.12 -34.18 -3.81
N GLY A 215 26.96 -34.70 -3.48
CA GLY A 215 25.76 -33.92 -3.28
C GLY A 215 24.56 -34.83 -3.37
N THR A 216 23.45 -34.38 -2.82
CA THR A 216 22.21 -35.15 -2.79
C THR A 216 20.98 -34.35 -3.15
N HIS A 217 21.18 -33.08 -3.48
CA HIS A 217 20.10 -32.25 -4.02
C HIS A 217 19.74 -32.75 -5.43
N PRO A 218 18.45 -33.00 -5.73
CA PRO A 218 18.01 -33.29 -7.08
C PRO A 218 18.48 -32.21 -8.06
N GLY A 219 19.17 -32.60 -9.14
CA GLY A 219 19.76 -31.68 -10.12
C GLY A 219 21.11 -31.06 -9.71
N HIS A 220 21.62 -31.38 -8.51
CA HIS A 220 22.89 -30.91 -7.97
C HIS A 220 23.63 -32.01 -7.20
N GLU A 221 23.67 -33.22 -7.76
CA GLU A 221 24.32 -34.40 -7.15
C GLU A 221 25.86 -34.29 -7.07
N ASP A 222 26.43 -33.32 -7.79
CA ASP A 222 27.86 -33.03 -7.92
C ASP A 222 28.24 -31.64 -7.37
N ARG A 223 27.41 -31.10 -6.45
CA ARG A 223 27.54 -29.70 -6.00
C ARG A 223 28.82 -29.41 -5.23
N TYR A 224 29.28 -30.36 -4.43
CA TYR A 224 30.34 -30.15 -3.45
C TYR A 224 31.57 -31.00 -3.80
N SER A 225 32.76 -30.47 -3.55
CA SER A 225 34.00 -31.23 -3.66
C SER A 225 34.94 -30.92 -2.49
N ILE A 226 35.68 -31.91 -2.03
CA ILE A 226 36.63 -31.74 -0.93
C ILE A 226 37.96 -31.23 -1.49
N LYS A 227 38.42 -30.06 -1.04
CA LYS A 227 39.67 -29.43 -1.51
C LYS A 227 40.85 -29.67 -0.59
N SER A 228 40.66 -29.51 0.72
CA SER A 228 41.75 -29.64 1.68
C SER A 228 41.25 -30.13 3.04
N PHE A 229 42.18 -30.69 3.80
CA PHE A 229 41.94 -31.18 5.15
C PHE A 229 43.09 -30.73 6.06
N GLU A 230 42.75 -30.09 7.17
CA GLU A 230 43.68 -29.67 8.20
C GLU A 230 43.42 -30.42 9.51
N LYS A 231 44.42 -31.18 9.96
CA LYS A 231 44.37 -31.85 11.26
C LYS A 231 44.64 -30.83 12.36
N LYS A 232 43.58 -30.31 12.97
CA LYS A 232 43.65 -29.45 14.16
C LYS A 232 43.14 -30.15 15.41
N THR A 233 43.64 -29.73 16.55
CA THR A 233 43.17 -30.12 17.88
C THR A 233 42.88 -28.86 18.68
N LYS A 234 41.80 -28.87 19.47
CA LYS A 234 41.49 -27.81 20.44
C LYS A 234 41.95 -28.28 21.82
N PRO A 235 42.60 -27.42 22.63
CA PRO A 235 42.88 -27.76 24.02
C PRO A 235 41.56 -28.09 24.71
N GLY A 236 41.50 -29.23 25.41
CA GLY A 236 40.33 -29.57 26.21
C GLY A 236 40.11 -28.50 27.29
N GLY A 237 38.91 -28.48 27.87
CA GLY A 237 38.61 -27.63 29.04
C GLY A 237 39.55 -27.92 30.24
N ALA A 238 39.28 -27.30 31.39
CA ALA A 238 40.14 -27.33 32.58
C ALA A 238 40.67 -28.75 32.91
N GLY A 239 41.91 -29.04 32.49
CA GLY A 239 42.64 -30.30 32.73
C GLY A 239 42.65 -31.35 31.61
N GLY A 240 42.07 -31.11 30.44
CA GLY A 240 41.63 -32.18 29.52
C GLY A 240 42.47 -32.45 28.27
N ILE A 241 42.50 -33.75 27.90
CA ILE A 241 43.01 -34.34 26.65
C ILE A 241 42.64 -33.49 25.42
N PRO A 242 43.56 -33.26 24.46
CA PRO A 242 43.26 -32.52 23.23
C PRO A 242 42.09 -33.15 22.47
N THR A 243 41.08 -32.34 22.13
CA THR A 243 39.94 -32.80 21.34
C THR A 243 40.20 -32.57 19.85
N PRO A 244 39.84 -33.51 18.96
CA PRO A 244 39.99 -33.32 17.52
C PRO A 244 39.06 -32.21 17.05
N ALA A 245 39.62 -31.23 16.36
CA ALA A 245 38.92 -30.07 15.82
C ALA A 245 39.35 -29.86 14.36
N HIS A 246 39.40 -30.97 13.62
CA HIS A 246 39.84 -30.96 12.24
C HIS A 246 38.96 -30.06 11.37
N ILE A 247 39.57 -29.46 10.36
CA ILE A 247 38.89 -28.57 9.42
C ILE A 247 38.92 -29.20 8.05
N LEU A 248 37.75 -29.25 7.41
CA LEU A 248 37.58 -29.72 6.04
C LEU A 248 37.16 -28.54 5.16
N THR A 249 37.91 -28.25 4.11
CA THR A 249 37.54 -27.21 3.14
C THR A 249 36.79 -27.85 1.99
N ILE A 250 35.58 -27.35 1.74
CA ILE A 250 34.69 -27.78 0.67
C ILE A 250 34.55 -26.64 -0.33
N ALA A 251 34.64 -26.97 -1.62
CA ALA A 251 34.26 -26.07 -2.70
C ALA A 251 32.84 -26.40 -3.17
N ASP A 252 31.98 -25.38 -3.22
CA ASP A 252 30.69 -25.41 -3.92
C ASP A 252 30.94 -25.09 -5.39
N LYS A 253 30.27 -25.80 -6.30
CA LYS A 253 30.26 -25.52 -7.74
C LYS A 253 29.76 -24.11 -8.08
N LYS A 254 29.06 -23.46 -7.15
CA LYS A 254 28.73 -22.01 -7.21
C LYS A 254 29.94 -21.07 -7.10
N GLY A 255 31.14 -21.61 -6.84
CA GLY A 255 32.39 -20.85 -6.75
C GLY A 255 32.75 -20.38 -5.34
N GLU A 256 31.97 -20.78 -4.33
CA GLU A 256 32.24 -20.46 -2.93
C GLU A 256 33.00 -21.61 -2.26
N GLU A 257 34.04 -21.27 -1.49
CA GLU A 257 34.71 -22.23 -0.62
C GLU A 257 34.33 -21.97 0.83
N PHE A 258 34.03 -23.03 1.57
CA PHE A 258 33.70 -22.93 2.99
C PHE A 258 34.35 -24.05 3.80
N GLN A 259 34.55 -23.76 5.09
CA GLN A 259 35.18 -24.69 6.02
C GLN A 259 34.13 -25.34 6.91
N LEU A 260 34.21 -26.67 7.05
CA LEU A 260 33.48 -27.45 8.04
C LEU A 260 34.42 -27.82 9.19
N GLU A 261 34.03 -27.44 10.41
CA GLU A 261 34.70 -27.92 11.62
C GLU A 261 34.18 -29.30 12.02
N TYR A 262 35.08 -30.12 12.56
CA TYR A 262 34.74 -31.47 13.02
C TYR A 262 33.57 -31.46 14.00
N LYS A 263 32.52 -32.23 13.67
CA LYS A 263 31.24 -32.36 14.40
C LYS A 263 30.44 -31.06 14.57
N SER A 264 30.82 -29.98 13.89
CA SER A 264 30.05 -28.74 13.87
C SER A 264 29.21 -28.66 12.60
N PRO A 265 27.87 -28.58 12.68
CA PRO A 265 27.02 -28.44 11.51
C PRO A 265 27.17 -27.02 10.92
N LYS A 266 27.40 -26.93 9.62
CA LYS A 266 27.16 -25.70 8.87
C LYS A 266 25.74 -25.74 8.34
N ILE A 267 24.92 -24.75 8.69
CA ILE A 267 23.50 -24.69 8.37
C ILE A 267 23.24 -23.57 7.37
N TRP A 268 22.43 -23.84 6.36
CA TRP A 268 21.91 -22.89 5.40
C TRP A 268 20.37 -22.91 5.46
N PRO A 269 19.74 -21.85 6.00
CA PRO A 269 18.30 -21.70 5.94
C PRO A 269 17.89 -21.30 4.52
N THR A 270 16.82 -21.91 4.02
CA THR A 270 16.13 -21.53 2.79
C THR A 270 14.72 -21.15 3.16
N PHE A 271 14.33 -19.92 2.84
CA PHE A 271 12.99 -19.40 3.12
C PHE A 271 12.09 -19.58 1.92
N TYR A 272 10.81 -19.80 2.20
CA TYR A 272 9.74 -19.82 1.21
C TYR A 272 8.60 -18.92 1.66
N ALA A 273 8.07 -18.14 0.73
CA ALA A 273 6.92 -17.28 0.95
C ALA A 273 5.64 -18.03 0.57
N VAL A 274 4.62 -17.93 1.42
CA VAL A 274 3.24 -18.30 1.12
C VAL A 274 2.43 -17.02 1.08
N ILE A 275 1.85 -16.71 -0.08
CA ILE A 275 1.16 -15.46 -0.34
C ILE A 275 -0.33 -15.76 -0.47
N ASP A 276 -1.17 -15.09 0.31
CA ASP A 276 -2.62 -15.17 0.15
C ASP A 276 -3.09 -14.00 -0.72
N PHE A 277 -3.81 -14.33 -1.78
CA PHE A 277 -4.49 -13.38 -2.65
C PHE A 277 -5.93 -13.22 -2.19
N GLN A 278 -6.29 -12.01 -1.76
CA GLN A 278 -7.53 -11.69 -1.05
C GLN A 278 -8.47 -10.83 -1.90
N LEU A 279 -8.68 -11.20 -3.17
CA LEU A 279 -9.71 -10.57 -4.00
C LEU A 279 -11.03 -11.34 -3.84
N PRO A 280 -12.12 -10.67 -3.44
CA PRO A 280 -13.43 -11.32 -3.30
C PRO A 280 -13.81 -12.13 -4.54
N GLY A 281 -14.14 -13.42 -4.35
CA GLY A 281 -14.54 -14.32 -5.44
C GLY A 281 -13.37 -14.96 -6.21
N ASN A 282 -12.13 -14.57 -5.95
CA ASN A 282 -10.93 -15.16 -6.53
C ASN A 282 -9.86 -15.47 -5.46
N GLU A 283 -10.27 -15.75 -4.22
CA GLU A 283 -9.31 -16.00 -3.15
C GLU A 283 -8.46 -17.25 -3.43
N SER A 284 -7.14 -17.12 -3.29
CA SER A 284 -6.22 -18.24 -3.49
C SER A 284 -4.96 -18.10 -2.67
N THR A 285 -4.34 -19.24 -2.34
CA THR A 285 -3.03 -19.29 -1.69
C THR A 285 -1.99 -19.67 -2.73
N ILE A 286 -0.96 -18.84 -2.85
CA ILE A 286 0.12 -18.95 -3.83
C ILE A 286 1.41 -19.35 -3.11
N GLY A 287 2.04 -20.41 -3.60
CA GLY A 287 3.31 -20.91 -3.09
C GLY A 287 3.19 -22.29 -2.43
N PRO A 288 4.21 -22.72 -1.68
CA PRO A 288 5.40 -21.97 -1.24
C PRO A 288 6.37 -21.59 -2.38
N LEU A 289 6.84 -20.34 -2.38
CA LEU A 289 7.75 -19.78 -3.40
C LEU A 289 9.11 -19.41 -2.79
N LYS A 290 10.22 -19.80 -3.43
CA LYS A 290 11.57 -19.32 -3.07
C LYS A 290 12.00 -18.15 -3.94
N VAL A 291 13.10 -17.48 -3.55
CA VAL A 291 13.75 -16.46 -4.37
C VAL A 291 14.09 -17.00 -5.77
N GLY A 292 13.69 -16.27 -6.81
CA GLY A 292 13.82 -16.59 -8.22
C GLY A 292 12.69 -17.47 -8.79
N GLU A 293 11.76 -17.94 -7.98
CA GLU A 293 10.54 -18.56 -8.51
C GLU A 293 9.53 -17.49 -8.92
N SER A 294 8.77 -17.80 -9.98
CA SER A 294 7.72 -16.93 -10.50
C SER A 294 6.38 -17.65 -10.55
N PHE A 295 5.31 -16.88 -10.45
CA PHE A 295 3.93 -17.34 -10.59
C PHE A 295 3.13 -16.36 -11.45
N GLU A 296 1.99 -16.80 -11.95
CA GLU A 296 1.03 -16.00 -12.71
C GLU A 296 -0.31 -16.00 -11.97
N LEU A 297 -1.07 -14.92 -12.11
CA LEU A 297 -2.44 -14.86 -11.62
C LEU A 297 -3.40 -15.22 -12.75
N ASP A 298 -4.45 -15.99 -12.44
CA ASP A 298 -5.47 -16.34 -13.44
C ASP A 298 -6.20 -15.11 -14.00
N LEU A 299 -6.28 -14.04 -13.22
CA LEU A 299 -6.89 -12.75 -13.59
C LEU A 299 -6.00 -11.89 -14.51
N GLU A 300 -4.68 -12.08 -14.48
CA GLU A 300 -3.73 -11.36 -15.35
C GLU A 300 -2.91 -12.35 -16.20
N PRO A 301 -3.52 -13.00 -17.21
CA PRO A 301 -2.82 -13.97 -18.03
C PRO A 301 -1.65 -13.32 -18.78
N GLY A 302 -0.47 -13.94 -18.69
CA GLY A 302 0.77 -13.43 -19.31
C GLY A 302 1.55 -12.43 -18.46
N VAL A 303 1.13 -12.18 -17.22
CA VAL A 303 1.87 -11.39 -16.24
C VAL A 303 2.48 -12.30 -15.19
N LYS A 304 3.82 -12.23 -15.05
CA LYS A 304 4.59 -13.02 -14.09
C LYS A 304 5.03 -12.18 -12.90
N TYR A 305 4.90 -12.76 -11.71
CA TYR A 305 5.41 -12.21 -10.47
C TYR A 305 6.57 -13.07 -9.99
N GLU A 306 7.78 -12.50 -9.93
CA GLU A 306 9.00 -13.19 -9.48
C GLU A 306 9.38 -12.75 -8.06
N VAL A 307 9.74 -13.70 -7.19
CA VAL A 307 10.27 -13.40 -5.86
C VAL A 307 11.72 -12.95 -5.96
N VAL A 308 11.98 -11.65 -5.76
CA VAL A 308 13.34 -11.07 -5.85
C VAL A 308 14.08 -11.17 -4.52
N ASN A 309 13.38 -10.99 -3.40
CA ASN A 309 13.99 -11.02 -2.08
C ASN A 309 12.99 -11.56 -1.05
N LEU A 310 13.50 -12.39 -0.13
CA LEU A 310 12.80 -12.96 1.01
C LEU A 310 13.78 -13.06 2.20
N GLU A 311 13.58 -12.25 3.23
CA GLU A 311 14.53 -12.13 4.36
C GLU A 311 14.16 -12.99 5.58
N GLY A 312 13.22 -13.91 5.45
CA GLY A 312 12.93 -14.91 6.49
C GLY A 312 12.13 -14.40 7.70
N THR A 313 11.72 -13.13 7.72
CA THR A 313 10.83 -12.56 8.74
C THR A 313 9.59 -11.94 8.09
N LEU A 314 8.43 -12.10 8.74
CA LEU A 314 7.15 -11.57 8.27
C LEU A 314 7.12 -10.04 8.20
N GLU A 315 7.92 -9.38 9.05
CA GLU A 315 8.02 -7.91 9.13
C GLU A 315 8.74 -7.31 7.92
N ASN A 316 9.78 -7.98 7.42
CA ASN A 316 10.55 -7.49 6.27
C ASN A 316 9.82 -7.74 4.94
N GLY A 317 8.79 -8.60 4.96
CA GLY A 317 7.95 -8.90 3.81
C GLY A 317 8.68 -9.68 2.71
N VAL A 318 8.00 -9.82 1.58
CA VAL A 318 8.52 -10.39 0.33
C VAL A 318 8.54 -9.32 -0.75
N LYS A 319 9.61 -9.26 -1.52
CA LYS A 319 9.71 -8.38 -2.69
C LYS A 319 9.43 -9.15 -3.95
N LEU A 320 8.43 -8.70 -4.71
CA LEU A 320 8.04 -9.25 -6.00
C LEU A 320 8.40 -8.30 -7.13
N ARG A 321 8.75 -8.87 -8.28
CA ARG A 321 8.89 -8.12 -9.54
C ARG A 321 7.82 -8.54 -10.52
N LYS A 322 7.05 -7.58 -11.03
CA LYS A 322 6.03 -7.80 -12.05
C LYS A 322 6.71 -7.80 -13.42
N THR A 323 6.48 -8.80 -14.25
CA THR A 323 6.97 -8.88 -15.63
C THR A 323 5.80 -9.17 -16.55
N GLY A 324 5.44 -8.20 -17.39
CA GLY A 324 4.35 -8.30 -18.33
C GLY A 324 4.81 -8.27 -19.80
N PRO A 325 3.86 -8.14 -20.75
CA PRO A 325 4.15 -8.02 -22.18
C PRO A 325 5.08 -6.85 -22.52
N ASP A 326 4.99 -5.77 -21.74
CA ASP A 326 5.76 -4.54 -21.89
C ASP A 326 7.13 -4.57 -21.17
N GLY A 327 7.48 -5.72 -20.57
CA GLY A 327 8.73 -5.94 -19.85
C GLY A 327 8.57 -5.97 -18.32
N ALA A 328 9.72 -5.98 -17.63
CA ALA A 328 9.77 -5.99 -16.16
C ALA A 328 9.47 -4.59 -15.59
N SER A 329 8.76 -4.56 -14.46
CA SER A 329 8.49 -3.34 -13.71
C SER A 329 9.80 -2.67 -13.27
N THR A 330 9.82 -1.34 -13.31
CA THR A 330 10.98 -0.53 -12.89
C THR A 330 11.18 -0.52 -11.38
N SER A 331 10.14 -0.85 -10.60
CA SER A 331 10.17 -0.98 -9.15
C SER A 331 9.71 -2.37 -8.71
N ASP A 332 10.31 -2.85 -7.61
CA ASP A 332 9.89 -4.06 -6.93
C ASP A 332 8.71 -3.75 -5.98
N ILE A 333 7.71 -4.62 -5.97
CA ILE A 333 6.52 -4.54 -5.12
C ILE A 333 6.86 -5.21 -3.78
N SER A 334 6.66 -4.50 -2.67
CA SER A 334 6.88 -5.07 -1.34
C SER A 334 5.54 -5.48 -0.72
N ILE A 335 5.42 -6.75 -0.36
CA ILE A 335 4.24 -7.31 0.32
C ILE A 335 4.64 -7.69 1.73
N SER A 336 3.96 -7.15 2.72
CA SER A 336 4.16 -7.47 4.13
C SER A 336 3.09 -8.43 4.65
N ALA A 337 3.28 -8.92 5.87
CA ALA A 337 2.24 -9.69 6.53
C ALA A 337 0.99 -8.83 6.70
N GLY A 338 -0.14 -9.32 6.17
CA GLY A 338 -1.43 -8.70 6.40
C GLY A 338 -1.74 -8.73 7.89
N LYS A 339 -2.35 -7.67 8.42
CA LYS A 339 -3.07 -7.81 9.70
C LYS A 339 -4.15 -8.85 9.45
N LYS A 340 -4.05 -10.02 10.07
CA LYS A 340 -5.20 -10.93 10.18
C LYS A 340 -6.29 -10.11 10.87
N ASN A 341 -7.28 -9.67 10.09
CA ASN A 341 -8.53 -9.15 10.63
C ASN A 341 -9.17 -10.33 11.36
N GLY A 342 -9.00 -10.36 12.68
CA GLY A 342 -9.62 -11.33 13.57
C GLY A 342 -11.02 -10.91 13.96
#